data_AF-A0A5C6RFH4-F1
#
_entry.id   AF-A0A5C6RFH4-F1
#
_cell.length_a   1.000
_cell.length_b   1.000
_cell.length_c   1.000
_cell.angle_alpha   90.00
_cell.angle_beta   90.00
_cell.angle_gamma   90.00
#
_symmetry.space_group_name_H-M   'P 1'
#
loop_
_entity.id
_entity.type
_entity.pdbx_description
1 polymer ?
#
loop_
_entity_poly.entity_id
_entity_poly.type
_entity_poly.pdbx_seq_one_letter_code
_entity_poly.pdbx_strand_id
1 'polypeptide(L)'
;MRKKLQKFTEFADSLLPHETSYLLGAQQFEDEIKLGILEQLDYNCRHIRQFTPYDKSIDKRKYSNLKNWINDRLESIDVDVRFDWMTHMERQIMTDAIEPQEEKQLVKAIRDYDKLDFYFTKFYELVQLYRQYLLIRMRYAYHRVADDFLRTYRERYDTCKEVFERMHTATLDIVGQYSDRSAQSMQWEEWLTEVFYDEHLDGLNRYLALVRLTFIYFNYRQFEKLREKYDYIDKVFEEGQYYSRRLLLNYYGNRVLLHTKFQDYDKAEYYGYLSIRDKNSDYIHYVNNLSAVLLRQKKYSEALSLMRTAYPEMKHTPSFHNRIGFVAFYLKCLNYNHQYRNAENYAESFLQAYKKEIFEYRWHIFFSSYLEALLRQERYAKLLKVVRKYQLLDRERQYQRNANYLPTILWYNAVAQYKEMLMEKEELSALIRQSIDNLDRIEDKQYQLGDLLEQIRPFIPGIVNRVQGKIPLTLG
;
A
#
# COMPACT_ATOMS: atom_id res chain seq x y z
N MET A 1 10.78 -32.13 17.51
CA MET A 1 10.87 -31.35 18.78
C MET A 1 10.46 -29.91 18.51
N ARG A 2 9.48 -29.34 19.23
CA ARG A 2 9.15 -27.91 19.11
C ARG A 2 10.30 -27.07 19.66
N LYS A 3 10.81 -26.09 18.92
CA LYS A 3 11.85 -25.17 19.41
C LYS A 3 11.28 -24.36 20.58
N LYS A 4 12.04 -24.23 21.69
CA LYS A 4 11.63 -23.41 22.85
C LYS A 4 11.37 -21.97 22.37
N LEU A 5 10.27 -21.36 22.85
CA LEU A 5 9.78 -20.02 22.50
C LEU A 5 9.29 -19.79 21.05
N GLN A 6 9.21 -20.82 20.20
CA GLN A 6 8.78 -20.66 18.80
C GLN A 6 7.46 -19.88 18.64
N LYS A 7 6.41 -20.22 19.42
CA LYS A 7 5.11 -19.51 19.36
C LYS A 7 5.18 -18.04 19.76
N PHE A 8 6.12 -17.66 20.63
CA PHE A 8 6.31 -16.27 21.03
C PHE A 8 7.08 -15.52 19.94
N THR A 9 8.09 -16.15 19.35
CA THR A 9 8.82 -15.60 18.20
C THR A 9 7.88 -15.37 17.01
N GLU A 10 7.08 -16.37 16.63
CA GLU A 10 6.08 -16.23 15.55
C GLU A 10 5.07 -15.10 15.83
N PHE A 11 4.69 -14.92 17.11
CA PHE A 11 3.83 -13.81 17.51
C PHE A 11 4.55 -12.46 17.41
N ALA A 12 5.78 -12.35 17.92
CA ALA A 12 6.57 -11.13 17.87
C ALA A 12 6.87 -10.71 16.43
N ASP A 13 7.17 -11.67 15.55
CA ASP A 13 7.43 -11.41 14.13
C ASP A 13 6.21 -10.82 13.39
N SER A 14 5.01 -11.03 13.93
CA SER A 14 3.77 -10.45 13.37
C SER A 14 3.53 -9.00 13.79
N LEU A 15 4.10 -8.56 14.91
CA LEU A 15 3.88 -7.22 15.47
C LEU A 15 4.54 -6.14 14.62
N LEU A 16 3.99 -4.93 14.62
CA LEU A 16 4.46 -3.78 13.85
C LEU A 16 5.24 -2.78 14.76
N PRO A 17 6.22 -2.03 14.23
CA PRO A 17 7.01 -1.08 15.05
C PRO A 17 6.17 -0.04 15.80
N HIS A 18 5.08 0.45 15.20
CA HIS A 18 4.20 1.42 15.87
C HIS A 18 3.44 0.77 17.05
N GLU A 19 3.06 -0.51 16.91
CA GLU A 19 2.44 -1.27 18.01
C GLU A 19 3.40 -1.36 19.20
N THR A 20 4.67 -1.68 18.95
CA THR A 20 5.67 -1.86 20.01
C THR A 20 6.08 -0.54 20.66
N SER A 21 6.11 0.53 19.87
CA SER A 21 6.36 1.90 20.36
C SER A 21 5.27 2.35 21.32
N TYR A 22 4.00 2.17 20.92
CA TYR A 22 2.86 2.44 21.79
C TYR A 22 2.93 1.63 23.09
N LEU A 23 3.22 0.32 22.98
CA LEU A 23 3.30 -0.57 24.14
C LEU A 23 4.42 -0.16 25.11
N LEU A 24 5.56 0.29 24.61
CA LEU A 24 6.65 0.84 25.43
C LEU A 24 6.26 2.16 26.12
N GLY A 25 5.46 3.01 25.47
CA GLY A 25 4.95 4.24 26.07
C GLY A 25 3.82 4.01 27.09
N ALA A 26 3.02 2.96 26.91
CA ALA A 26 1.85 2.66 27.74
C ALA A 26 2.13 1.69 28.90
N GLN A 27 3.28 1.00 28.90
CA GLN A 27 3.61 0.03 29.95
C GLN A 27 3.89 0.72 31.30
N GLN A 28 3.58 0.01 32.38
CA GLN A 28 3.87 0.38 33.76
C GLN A 28 4.38 -0.85 34.53
N PHE A 29 5.35 -1.56 33.94
CA PHE A 29 5.85 -2.81 34.51
C PHE A 29 6.83 -2.53 35.66
N GLU A 30 6.54 -3.11 36.82
CA GLU A 30 7.52 -3.23 37.91
C GLU A 30 8.53 -4.37 37.67
N ASP A 31 8.18 -5.34 36.82
CA ASP A 31 9.02 -6.49 36.47
C ASP A 31 10.00 -6.13 35.34
N GLU A 32 11.24 -5.79 35.71
CA GLU A 32 12.32 -5.43 34.77
C GLU A 32 12.55 -6.50 33.69
N ILE A 33 12.30 -7.78 33.99
CA ILE A 33 12.45 -8.86 33.00
C ILE A 33 11.37 -8.74 31.92
N LYS A 34 10.14 -8.37 32.26
CA LYS A 34 9.08 -8.15 31.25
C LYS A 34 9.39 -6.93 30.39
N LEU A 35 9.90 -5.86 31.00
CA LEU A 35 10.34 -4.68 30.27
C LEU A 35 11.46 -5.04 29.29
N GLY A 36 12.50 -5.74 29.73
CA GLY A 36 13.59 -6.18 28.85
C GLY A 36 13.13 -7.08 27.70
N ILE A 37 12.11 -7.93 27.90
CA ILE A 37 11.52 -8.71 26.79
C ILE A 37 10.80 -7.77 25.80
N LEU A 38 10.06 -6.77 26.30
CA LEU A 38 9.34 -5.82 25.45
C LEU A 38 10.29 -4.91 24.66
N GLU A 39 11.37 -4.43 25.27
CA GLU A 39 12.43 -3.67 24.59
C GLU A 39 13.11 -4.51 23.50
N GLN A 40 13.42 -5.78 23.81
CA GLN A 40 13.97 -6.70 22.82
C GLN A 40 13.01 -6.96 21.66
N LEU A 41 11.70 -6.99 21.96
CA LEU A 41 10.65 -7.15 20.97
C LEU A 41 10.58 -5.91 20.07
N ASP A 42 10.55 -4.70 20.63
CA ASP A 42 10.59 -3.46 19.84
C ASP A 42 11.83 -3.37 18.95
N TYR A 43 13.01 -3.70 19.50
CA TYR A 43 14.26 -3.77 18.74
C TYR A 43 14.12 -4.69 17.52
N ASN A 44 13.61 -5.92 17.71
CA ASN A 44 13.42 -6.88 16.62
C ASN A 44 12.38 -6.41 15.59
N CYS A 45 11.30 -5.73 16.03
CA CYS A 45 10.29 -5.20 15.13
C CYS A 45 10.82 -4.08 14.23
N ARG A 46 11.69 -3.21 14.78
CA ARG A 46 12.36 -2.09 14.07
C ARG A 46 13.53 -2.56 13.21
N HIS A 47 14.21 -3.65 13.58
CA HIS A 47 15.38 -4.17 12.86
C HIS A 47 15.05 -5.47 12.13
N ILE A 48 14.20 -5.39 11.11
CA ILE A 48 13.64 -6.55 10.37
C ILE A 48 14.69 -7.50 9.76
N ARG A 49 15.93 -7.03 9.59
CA ARG A 49 17.06 -7.81 9.05
C ARG A 49 18.01 -8.34 10.14
N GLN A 50 17.90 -7.88 11.38
CA GLN A 50 18.80 -8.19 12.48
C GLN A 50 18.01 -8.74 13.67
N PHE A 51 17.61 -10.02 13.57
CA PHE A 51 16.87 -10.68 14.63
C PHE A 51 17.79 -11.06 15.80
N THR A 52 17.47 -10.57 16.99
CA THR A 52 18.12 -10.97 18.24
C THR A 52 17.26 -12.02 18.96
N PRO A 53 17.80 -13.24 19.21
CA PRO A 53 17.04 -14.30 19.85
C PRO A 53 16.61 -13.97 21.29
N TYR A 54 15.38 -14.32 21.64
CA TYR A 54 14.88 -14.22 23.01
C TYR A 54 15.59 -15.19 23.96
N ASP A 55 15.83 -14.72 25.20
CA ASP A 55 16.50 -15.51 26.23
C ASP A 55 15.70 -16.76 26.64
N LYS A 56 16.29 -17.92 26.36
CA LYS A 56 15.71 -19.22 26.69
C LYS A 56 15.80 -19.54 28.19
N SER A 57 16.56 -18.80 28.98
CA SER A 57 16.68 -19.00 30.43
C SER A 57 15.45 -18.49 31.18
N ILE A 58 14.78 -17.45 30.67
CA ILE A 58 13.59 -16.85 31.28
C ILE A 58 12.41 -17.82 31.29
N ASP A 59 11.61 -17.78 32.38
CA ASP A 59 10.38 -18.56 32.50
C ASP A 59 9.42 -18.25 31.34
N LYS A 60 9.00 -19.32 30.65
CA LYS A 60 8.01 -19.29 29.56
C LYS A 60 6.70 -18.58 29.98
N ARG A 61 6.33 -18.63 31.26
CA ARG A 61 5.14 -17.94 31.78
C ARG A 61 5.24 -16.42 31.59
N LYS A 62 6.44 -15.83 31.72
CA LYS A 62 6.63 -14.39 31.48
C LYS A 62 6.34 -14.00 30.03
N TYR A 63 6.84 -14.77 29.07
CA TYR A 63 6.53 -14.59 27.65
C TYR A 63 5.04 -14.74 27.35
N SER A 64 4.38 -15.73 27.95
CA SER A 64 2.94 -15.95 27.74
C SER A 64 2.11 -14.81 28.32
N ASN A 65 2.44 -14.35 29.52
CA ASN A 65 1.74 -13.25 30.19
C ASN A 65 1.95 -11.93 29.44
N LEU A 66 3.17 -11.66 28.97
CA LEU A 66 3.45 -10.48 28.16
C LEU A 66 2.68 -10.54 26.84
N LYS A 67 2.65 -11.69 26.15
CA LYS A 67 1.86 -11.86 24.93
C LYS A 67 0.38 -11.53 25.14
N ASN A 68 -0.23 -12.03 26.21
CA ASN A 68 -1.64 -11.75 26.50
C ASN A 68 -1.84 -10.26 26.79
N TRP A 69 -0.97 -9.66 27.62
CA TRP A 69 -1.03 -8.23 27.90
C TRP A 69 -0.89 -7.37 26.63
N ILE A 70 -0.01 -7.74 25.70
CA ILE A 70 0.13 -7.05 24.40
C ILE A 70 -1.18 -7.12 23.61
N ASN A 71 -1.76 -8.30 23.47
CA ASN A 71 -3.02 -8.48 22.74
C ASN A 71 -4.13 -7.64 23.36
N ASP A 72 -4.36 -7.76 24.68
CA ASP A 72 -5.41 -7.03 25.38
C ASP A 72 -5.22 -5.51 25.24
N ARG A 73 -3.96 -5.05 25.31
CA ARG A 73 -3.62 -3.63 25.20
C ARG A 73 -3.85 -3.08 23.79
N LEU A 74 -3.42 -3.79 22.75
CA LEU A 74 -3.64 -3.38 21.36
C LEU A 74 -5.13 -3.43 20.98
N GLU A 75 -5.83 -4.49 21.40
CA GLU A 75 -7.28 -4.63 21.16
C GLU A 75 -8.06 -3.47 21.81
N SER A 76 -7.64 -3.00 22.99
CA SER A 76 -8.31 -1.89 23.69
C SER A 76 -8.25 -0.54 22.97
N ILE A 77 -7.29 -0.35 22.06
CA ILE A 77 -7.13 0.89 21.27
C ILE A 77 -7.46 0.69 19.78
N ASP A 78 -7.81 -0.53 19.37
CA ASP A 78 -8.07 -0.84 17.96
C ASP A 78 -9.42 -0.26 17.52
N VAL A 79 -9.35 0.69 16.57
CA VAL A 79 -10.55 1.37 16.07
C VAL A 79 -11.47 0.42 15.32
N ASP A 80 -10.94 -0.61 14.65
CA ASP A 80 -11.75 -1.60 13.91
C ASP A 80 -12.50 -2.51 14.91
N VAL A 81 -11.88 -2.89 16.04
CA VAL A 81 -12.56 -3.64 17.12
C VAL A 81 -13.68 -2.82 17.75
N ARG A 82 -13.44 -1.51 17.98
CA ARG A 82 -14.47 -0.61 18.49
C ARG A 82 -15.63 -0.45 17.50
N PHE A 83 -15.34 -0.39 16.20
CA PHE A 83 -16.35 -0.34 15.15
C PHE A 83 -17.24 -1.60 15.13
N ASP A 84 -16.63 -2.77 15.25
CA ASP A 84 -17.35 -4.05 15.31
C ASP A 84 -18.27 -4.12 16.53
N TRP A 85 -17.79 -3.68 17.70
CA TRP A 85 -18.60 -3.57 18.91
C TRP A 85 -19.82 -2.64 18.71
N MET A 86 -19.63 -1.45 18.12
CA MET A 86 -20.74 -0.52 17.86
C MET A 86 -21.78 -1.12 16.91
N THR A 87 -21.32 -1.81 15.86
CA THR A 87 -22.20 -2.46 14.88
C THR A 87 -22.99 -3.61 15.51
N HIS A 88 -22.36 -4.39 16.39
CA HIS A 88 -23.05 -5.42 17.17
C HIS A 88 -24.12 -4.80 18.08
N MET A 89 -23.78 -3.76 18.83
CA MET A 89 -24.72 -3.05 19.72
C MET A 89 -25.92 -2.47 18.96
N GLU A 90 -25.68 -1.86 17.80
CA GLU A 90 -26.74 -1.35 16.93
C GLU A 90 -27.71 -2.47 16.55
N ARG A 91 -27.19 -3.60 16.08
CA ARG A 91 -28.01 -4.77 15.73
C ARG A 91 -28.83 -5.27 16.92
N GLN A 92 -28.23 -5.37 18.11
CA GLN A 92 -28.95 -5.82 19.31
C GLN A 92 -30.09 -4.85 19.67
N ILE A 93 -29.89 -3.54 19.54
CA ILE A 93 -30.92 -2.55 19.83
C ILE A 93 -32.04 -2.58 18.77
N MET A 94 -31.69 -2.64 17.48
CA MET A 94 -32.67 -2.67 16.38
C MET A 94 -33.56 -3.92 16.42
N THR A 95 -33.05 -5.03 16.95
CA THR A 95 -33.76 -6.30 17.04
C THR A 95 -34.35 -6.56 18.43
N ASP A 96 -34.29 -5.58 19.33
CA ASP A 96 -34.75 -5.69 20.72
C ASP A 96 -34.12 -6.87 21.50
N ALA A 97 -32.91 -7.27 21.12
CA ALA A 97 -32.17 -8.41 21.68
C ALA A 97 -31.08 -7.99 22.68
N ILE A 98 -30.89 -6.69 22.93
CA ILE A 98 -29.87 -6.17 23.84
C ILE A 98 -30.01 -6.71 25.28
N GLU A 99 -28.93 -7.29 25.79
CA GLU A 99 -28.88 -7.85 27.13
C GLU A 99 -28.56 -6.79 28.20
N PRO A 100 -28.95 -7.01 29.49
CA PRO A 100 -28.65 -6.05 30.57
C PRO A 100 -27.16 -5.76 30.78
N GLN A 101 -26.27 -6.69 30.45
CA GLN A 101 -24.83 -6.48 30.56
C GLN A 101 -24.31 -5.57 29.44
N GLU A 102 -24.76 -5.80 28.22
CA GLU A 102 -24.43 -4.97 27.05
C GLU A 102 -24.96 -3.54 27.23
N GLU A 103 -26.17 -3.39 27.79
CA GLU A 103 -26.75 -2.10 28.11
C GLU A 103 -25.90 -1.32 29.12
N LYS A 104 -25.41 -1.99 30.18
CA LYS A 104 -24.50 -1.38 31.16
C LYS A 104 -23.18 -0.94 30.52
N GLN A 105 -22.64 -1.74 29.61
CA GLN A 105 -21.41 -1.41 28.88
C GLN A 105 -21.62 -0.17 28.00
N LEU A 106 -22.71 -0.10 27.25
CA LEU A 106 -23.03 1.06 26.41
C LEU A 106 -23.25 2.33 27.25
N VAL A 107 -24.01 2.26 28.34
CA VAL A 107 -24.23 3.41 29.23
C VAL A 107 -22.90 3.87 29.84
N LYS A 108 -22.01 2.95 30.22
CA LYS A 108 -20.68 3.31 30.69
C LYS A 108 -19.88 4.01 29.58
N ALA A 109 -19.87 3.47 28.36
CA ALA A 109 -19.19 4.08 27.23
C ALA A 109 -19.69 5.50 26.90
N ILE A 110 -20.99 5.78 27.08
CA ILE A 110 -21.57 7.12 26.91
C ILE A 110 -21.10 8.08 28.02
N ARG A 111 -21.04 7.60 29.27
CA ARG A 111 -20.63 8.43 30.42
C ARG A 111 -19.15 8.76 30.42
N ASP A 112 -18.34 7.79 30.04
CA ASP A 112 -16.89 7.90 30.05
C ASP A 112 -16.36 8.57 28.76
N TYR A 113 -17.24 9.02 27.87
CA TYR A 113 -16.87 9.65 26.61
C TYR A 113 -16.35 11.07 26.83
N ASP A 114 -15.06 11.29 26.61
CA ASP A 114 -14.38 12.57 26.86
C ASP A 114 -13.77 13.19 25.59
N LYS A 115 -13.37 12.36 24.62
CA LYS A 115 -12.70 12.78 23.38
C LYS A 115 -13.39 12.22 22.14
N LEU A 116 -13.24 12.94 21.03
CA LEU A 116 -13.68 12.48 19.72
C LEU A 116 -12.86 11.26 19.31
N ASP A 117 -13.47 10.08 19.32
CA ASP A 117 -12.85 8.86 18.83
C ASP A 117 -12.84 8.81 17.29
N PHE A 118 -12.20 7.78 16.73
CA PHE A 118 -12.05 7.65 15.27
C PHE A 118 -13.40 7.54 14.54
N TYR A 119 -14.40 6.94 15.18
CA TYR A 119 -15.70 6.61 14.59
C TYR A 119 -16.85 7.35 15.30
N PHE A 120 -16.58 8.58 15.74
CA PHE A 120 -17.50 9.35 16.57
C PHE A 120 -18.90 9.47 15.94
N THR A 121 -18.98 9.74 14.63
CA THR A 121 -20.27 9.85 13.94
C THR A 121 -21.10 8.58 14.09
N LYS A 122 -20.48 7.40 13.98
CA LYS A 122 -21.16 6.11 14.16
C LYS A 122 -21.59 5.90 15.62
N PHE A 123 -20.74 6.27 16.57
CA PHE A 123 -21.10 6.18 18.00
C PHE A 123 -22.28 7.10 18.33
N TYR A 124 -22.30 8.31 17.78
CA TYR A 124 -23.41 9.24 17.96
C TYR A 124 -24.73 8.68 17.42
N GLU A 125 -24.73 8.12 16.20
CA GLU A 125 -25.89 7.46 15.60
C GLU A 125 -26.39 6.27 16.44
N LEU A 126 -25.47 5.47 17.00
CA LEU A 126 -25.82 4.39 17.94
C LEU A 126 -26.53 4.92 19.18
N VAL A 127 -26.06 6.02 19.78
CA VAL A 127 -26.70 6.64 20.94
C VAL A 127 -28.06 7.23 20.58
N GLN A 128 -28.24 7.77 19.38
CA GLN A 128 -29.55 8.24 18.89
C GLN A 128 -30.56 7.09 18.84
N LEU A 129 -30.18 5.96 18.26
CA LEU A 129 -31.00 4.76 18.21
C LEU A 129 -31.33 4.26 19.63
N TYR A 130 -30.32 4.18 20.50
CA TYR A 130 -30.48 3.75 21.88
C TYR A 130 -31.44 4.65 22.67
N ARG A 131 -31.37 5.98 22.49
CA ARG A 131 -32.31 6.93 23.13
C ARG A 131 -33.75 6.61 22.74
N GLN A 132 -34.02 6.32 21.46
CA GLN A 132 -35.35 5.96 20.99
C GLN A 132 -35.84 4.65 21.63
N TYR A 133 -34.97 3.63 21.65
CA TYR A 133 -35.24 2.34 22.30
C TYR A 133 -35.64 2.51 23.79
N LEU A 134 -34.94 3.40 24.51
CA LEU A 134 -35.18 3.69 25.92
C LEU A 134 -36.51 4.43 26.17
N LEU A 135 -36.86 5.37 25.30
CA LEU A 135 -38.05 6.21 25.45
C LEU A 135 -39.34 5.38 25.34
N ILE A 136 -39.43 4.51 24.34
CA ILE A 136 -40.57 3.59 24.13
C ILE A 136 -40.77 2.67 25.36
N ARG A 137 -39.67 2.33 26.04
CA ARG A 137 -39.65 1.42 27.19
C ARG A 137 -39.65 2.13 28.54
N MET A 138 -39.87 3.45 28.57
CA MET A 138 -39.98 4.26 29.80
C MET A 138 -38.74 4.20 30.71
N ARG A 139 -37.55 3.99 30.14
CA ARG A 139 -36.27 3.86 30.88
C ARG A 139 -35.61 5.22 31.13
N TYR A 140 -36.26 6.07 31.93
CA TYR A 140 -35.90 7.49 32.08
C TYR A 140 -34.46 7.77 32.55
N ALA A 141 -33.90 6.95 33.44
CA ALA A 141 -32.57 7.19 33.98
C ALA A 141 -31.48 7.08 32.90
N TYR A 142 -31.53 6.04 32.08
CA TYR A 142 -30.61 5.87 30.96
C TYR A 142 -30.94 6.82 29.80
N HIS A 143 -32.23 7.15 29.62
CA HIS A 143 -32.63 8.12 28.60
C HIS A 143 -31.95 9.47 28.83
N ARG A 144 -31.93 9.97 30.08
CA ARG A 144 -31.25 11.25 30.39
C ARG A 144 -29.77 11.22 30.02
N VAL A 145 -29.06 10.13 30.32
CA VAL A 145 -27.64 9.95 29.96
C VAL A 145 -27.44 10.03 28.44
N ALA A 146 -28.26 9.32 27.68
CA ALA A 146 -28.18 9.35 26.21
C ALA A 146 -28.55 10.72 25.64
N ASP A 147 -29.59 11.36 26.17
CA ASP A 147 -30.07 12.67 25.70
C ASP A 147 -29.07 13.80 25.98
N ASP A 148 -28.46 13.80 27.17
CA ASP A 148 -27.41 14.75 27.53
C ASP A 148 -26.20 14.62 26.61
N PHE A 149 -25.77 13.39 26.31
CA PHE A 149 -24.70 13.15 25.34
C PHE A 149 -25.06 13.71 23.96
N LEU A 150 -26.25 13.39 23.44
CA LEU A 150 -26.66 13.81 22.10
C LEU A 150 -26.76 15.33 21.97
N ARG A 151 -27.20 16.01 23.03
CA ARG A 151 -27.27 17.48 23.08
C ARG A 151 -25.87 18.10 23.10
N THR A 152 -24.97 17.57 23.95
CA THR A 152 -23.59 18.06 24.07
C THR A 152 -22.81 17.94 22.76
N TYR A 153 -23.00 16.85 22.01
CA TYR A 153 -22.22 16.55 20.81
C TYR A 153 -22.93 16.87 19.47
N ARG A 154 -24.11 17.49 19.51
CA ARG A 154 -24.95 17.74 18.31
C ARG A 154 -24.21 18.50 17.21
N GLU A 155 -23.62 19.65 17.56
CA GLU A 155 -22.94 20.53 16.61
C GLU A 155 -21.76 19.81 15.95
N ARG A 156 -20.91 19.16 16.75
CA ARG A 156 -19.76 18.38 16.25
C ARG A 156 -20.19 17.27 15.30
N TYR A 157 -21.28 16.58 15.60
CA TYR A 157 -21.81 15.55 14.71
C TYR A 157 -22.25 16.14 13.38
N ASP A 158 -22.98 17.28 13.39
CA ASP A 158 -23.44 17.92 12.16
C ASP A 158 -22.25 18.35 11.28
N THR A 159 -21.21 18.93 11.88
CA THR A 159 -19.96 19.26 11.18
C THR A 159 -19.27 18.03 10.59
N CYS A 160 -19.13 16.95 11.36
CA CYS A 160 -18.49 15.71 10.87
C CYS A 160 -19.27 15.10 9.70
N LYS A 161 -20.61 15.12 9.73
CA LYS A 161 -21.44 14.65 8.61
C LYS A 161 -21.26 15.54 7.38
N GLU A 162 -21.27 16.85 7.53
CA GLU A 162 -21.08 17.78 6.40
C GLU A 162 -19.71 17.58 5.73
N VAL A 163 -18.65 17.47 6.53
CA VAL A 163 -17.29 17.19 6.02
C VAL A 163 -17.25 15.85 5.28
N PHE A 164 -17.87 14.81 5.84
CA PHE A 164 -17.91 13.49 5.23
C PHE A 164 -18.61 13.50 3.87
N GLU A 165 -19.75 14.19 3.76
CA GLU A 165 -20.47 14.33 2.49
C GLU A 165 -19.66 15.13 1.46
N ARG A 166 -19.04 16.24 1.89
CA ARG A 166 -18.17 17.05 1.01
C ARG A 166 -16.95 16.26 0.52
N MET A 167 -16.44 15.32 1.32
CA MET A 167 -15.34 14.42 0.96
C MET A 167 -15.68 13.55 -0.27
N HIS A 168 -16.95 13.17 -0.44
CA HIS A 168 -17.39 12.38 -1.59
C HIS A 168 -17.18 13.16 -2.90
N THR A 169 -17.59 14.43 -2.94
CA THR A 169 -17.39 15.31 -4.09
C THR A 169 -15.91 15.46 -4.44
N ALA A 170 -15.06 15.72 -3.45
CA ALA A 170 -13.61 15.77 -3.65
C ALA A 170 -13.05 14.45 -4.22
N THR A 171 -13.58 13.31 -3.76
CA THR A 171 -13.15 11.99 -4.22
C THR A 171 -13.47 11.78 -5.71
N LEU A 172 -14.65 12.21 -6.17
CA LEU A 172 -15.05 12.09 -7.58
C LEU A 172 -14.09 12.87 -8.50
N ASP A 173 -13.71 14.09 -8.13
CA ASP A 173 -12.78 14.91 -8.91
C ASP A 173 -11.36 14.30 -8.93
N ILE A 174 -10.87 13.85 -7.77
CA ILE A 174 -9.52 13.28 -7.63
C ILE A 174 -9.39 11.96 -8.40
N VAL A 175 -10.40 11.07 -8.28
CA VAL A 175 -10.40 9.79 -9.00
C VAL A 175 -10.66 10.00 -10.49
N GLY A 176 -11.54 10.94 -10.86
CA GLY A 176 -11.79 11.33 -12.25
C GLY A 176 -10.54 11.85 -12.96
N GLN A 177 -9.66 12.58 -12.25
CA GLN A 177 -8.36 12.96 -12.80
C GLN A 177 -7.48 11.74 -13.12
N TYR A 178 -7.58 10.69 -12.31
CA TYR A 178 -6.80 9.46 -12.48
C TYR A 178 -7.32 8.62 -13.66
N SER A 179 -8.64 8.52 -13.85
CA SER A 179 -9.27 7.77 -14.94
C SER A 179 -9.20 8.49 -16.28
N ASP A 180 -9.62 9.77 -16.32
CA ASP A 180 -9.95 10.48 -17.56
C ASP A 180 -9.04 11.68 -17.85
N ARG A 181 -8.10 12.01 -16.94
CA ARG A 181 -7.10 13.09 -17.06
C ARG A 181 -7.67 14.48 -17.39
N SER A 182 -8.96 14.68 -17.19
CA SER A 182 -9.69 15.91 -17.53
C SER A 182 -10.03 16.77 -16.33
N ALA A 183 -10.04 16.22 -15.11
CA ALA A 183 -10.36 16.95 -13.89
C ALA A 183 -9.11 17.54 -13.23
N GLN A 184 -9.18 18.84 -12.88
CA GLN A 184 -8.24 19.46 -11.95
C GLN A 184 -8.71 19.13 -10.54
N SER A 185 -7.83 18.65 -9.67
CA SER A 185 -8.18 18.32 -8.27
C SER A 185 -7.41 19.13 -7.23
N MET A 186 -6.46 19.96 -7.69
CA MET A 186 -5.62 20.79 -6.82
C MET A 186 -6.44 21.78 -5.96
N GLN A 187 -7.63 22.20 -6.41
CA GLN A 187 -8.49 23.10 -5.62
C GLN A 187 -8.91 22.51 -4.26
N TRP A 188 -8.83 21.19 -4.09
CA TRP A 188 -9.18 20.51 -2.84
C TRP A 188 -8.04 20.50 -1.82
N GLU A 189 -6.81 20.86 -2.19
CA GLU A 189 -5.62 20.70 -1.35
C GLU A 189 -5.72 21.45 -0.02
N GLU A 190 -6.11 22.72 -0.07
CA GLU A 190 -6.22 23.60 1.10
C GLU A 190 -7.25 23.05 2.09
N TRP A 191 -8.49 22.85 1.63
CA TRP A 191 -9.57 22.33 2.45
C TRP A 191 -9.27 20.94 3.03
N LEU A 192 -8.69 20.02 2.25
CA LEU A 192 -8.31 18.70 2.75
C LEU A 192 -7.19 18.78 3.81
N THR A 193 -6.28 19.75 3.67
CA THR A 193 -5.21 19.97 4.66
C THR A 193 -5.79 20.50 5.96
N GLU A 194 -6.75 21.41 5.90
CA GLU A 194 -7.50 21.88 7.08
C GLU A 194 -8.20 20.71 7.78
N VAL A 195 -8.97 19.91 7.04
CA VAL A 195 -9.67 18.73 7.59
C VAL A 195 -8.70 17.73 8.22
N PHE A 196 -7.53 17.51 7.63
CA PHE A 196 -6.54 16.57 8.16
C PHE A 196 -6.02 16.98 9.54
N TYR A 197 -5.73 18.27 9.73
CA TYR A 197 -5.15 18.81 10.95
C TYR A 197 -6.20 19.26 12.00
N ASP A 198 -7.48 19.27 11.67
CA ASP A 198 -8.54 19.65 12.60
C ASP A 198 -8.83 18.56 13.64
N GLU A 199 -8.31 18.74 14.86
CA GLU A 199 -8.52 17.82 16.00
C GLU A 199 -9.95 17.90 16.59
N HIS A 200 -10.80 18.80 16.10
CA HIS A 200 -12.23 18.85 16.42
C HIS A 200 -13.09 17.93 15.54
N LEU A 201 -12.50 17.34 14.49
CA LEU A 201 -13.13 16.31 13.66
C LEU A 201 -12.79 14.90 14.15
N ASP A 202 -13.63 13.94 13.75
CA ASP A 202 -13.39 12.54 14.03
C ASP A 202 -12.20 11.99 13.22
N GLY A 203 -11.58 10.93 13.75
CA GLY A 203 -10.40 10.35 13.12
C GLY A 203 -10.66 9.82 11.71
N LEU A 204 -11.88 9.36 11.42
CA LEU A 204 -12.27 8.90 10.09
C LEU A 204 -12.18 10.02 9.05
N ASN A 205 -12.77 11.20 9.29
CA ASN A 205 -12.69 12.30 8.34
C ASN A 205 -11.25 12.76 8.12
N ARG A 206 -10.48 12.91 9.21
CA ARG A 206 -9.06 13.30 9.16
C ARG A 206 -8.24 12.31 8.34
N TYR A 207 -8.41 11.00 8.58
CA TYR A 207 -7.72 9.95 7.84
C TYR A 207 -8.14 9.91 6.36
N LEU A 208 -9.44 10.05 6.08
CA LEU A 208 -9.93 10.08 4.71
C LEU A 208 -9.35 11.27 3.93
N ALA A 209 -9.19 12.44 4.57
CA ALA A 209 -8.53 13.59 3.97
C ALA A 209 -7.08 13.29 3.60
N LEU A 210 -6.31 12.66 4.49
CA LEU A 210 -4.93 12.21 4.20
C LEU A 210 -4.85 11.28 2.99
N VAL A 211 -5.80 10.34 2.86
CA VAL A 211 -5.88 9.44 1.70
C VAL A 211 -6.04 10.25 0.41
N ARG A 212 -6.92 11.26 0.38
CA ARG A 212 -7.14 12.10 -0.81
C ARG A 212 -5.92 12.97 -1.13
N LEU A 213 -5.33 13.60 -0.11
CA LEU A 213 -4.10 14.37 -0.24
C LEU A 213 -2.96 13.53 -0.81
N THR A 214 -2.87 12.25 -0.43
CA THR A 214 -1.93 11.30 -1.02
C THR A 214 -2.10 11.24 -2.54
N PHE A 215 -3.32 11.01 -3.04
CA PHE A 215 -3.57 10.98 -4.49
C PHE A 215 -3.22 12.31 -5.17
N ILE A 216 -3.64 13.45 -4.61
CA ILE A 216 -3.34 14.79 -5.15
C ILE A 216 -1.83 14.97 -5.26
N TYR A 217 -1.08 14.78 -4.17
CA TYR A 217 0.35 15.02 -4.16
C TYR A 217 1.14 14.03 -5.04
N PHE A 218 0.67 12.79 -5.21
CA PHE A 218 1.24 11.88 -6.20
C PHE A 218 0.98 12.34 -7.64
N ASN A 219 -0.22 12.82 -7.94
CA ASN A 219 -0.59 13.29 -9.28
C ASN A 219 0.17 14.57 -9.66
N TYR A 220 0.28 15.51 -8.72
CA TYR A 220 0.95 16.80 -8.92
C TYR A 220 2.45 16.79 -8.53
N ARG A 221 2.99 15.63 -8.13
CA ARG A 221 4.40 15.43 -7.76
C ARG A 221 4.89 16.33 -6.60
N GLN A 222 4.02 16.66 -5.66
CA GLN A 222 4.34 17.46 -4.48
C GLN A 222 4.72 16.57 -3.29
N PHE A 223 5.78 15.76 -3.47
CA PHE A 223 6.15 14.71 -2.52
C PHE A 223 6.60 15.25 -1.15
N GLU A 224 7.22 16.43 -1.09
CA GLU A 224 7.65 17.05 0.18
C GLU A 224 6.46 17.43 1.07
N LYS A 225 5.39 17.99 0.49
CA LYS A 225 4.15 18.28 1.23
C LYS A 225 3.49 17.01 1.77
N LEU A 226 3.56 15.92 1.03
CA LEU A 226 3.05 14.63 1.49
C LEU A 226 3.92 14.05 2.61
N ARG A 227 5.25 14.20 2.52
CA ARG A 227 6.19 13.75 3.55
C ARG A 227 5.90 14.41 4.90
N GLU A 228 5.70 15.72 4.93
CA GLU A 228 5.33 16.47 6.14
C GLU A 228 4.10 15.85 6.83
N LYS A 229 3.04 15.59 6.08
CA LYS A 229 1.80 14.99 6.61
C LYS A 229 1.99 13.55 7.09
N TYR A 230 2.83 12.78 6.41
CA TYR A 230 3.18 11.45 6.87
C TYR A 230 4.06 11.47 8.12
N ASP A 231 4.95 12.44 8.28
CA ASP A 231 5.76 12.57 9.49
C ASP A 231 4.89 13.02 10.69
N TYR A 232 3.77 13.71 10.47
CA TYR A 232 2.75 13.94 11.50
C TYR A 232 1.98 12.66 11.85
N ILE A 233 1.41 11.93 10.88
CA ILE A 233 0.60 10.74 11.17
C ILE A 233 1.43 9.59 11.78
N ASP A 234 2.72 9.50 11.45
CA ASP A 234 3.67 8.56 12.05
C ASP A 234 3.67 8.70 13.58
N LYS A 235 3.79 9.93 14.09
CA LYS A 235 3.74 10.23 15.54
C LYS A 235 2.39 9.88 16.16
N VAL A 236 1.30 10.25 15.48
CA VAL A 236 -0.07 9.93 15.93
C VAL A 236 -0.24 8.41 16.09
N PHE A 237 0.27 7.63 15.14
CA PHE A 237 0.26 6.17 15.23
C PHE A 237 1.20 5.60 16.30
N GLU A 238 2.37 6.21 16.53
CA GLU A 238 3.30 5.79 17.59
C GLU A 238 2.68 5.97 18.99
N GLU A 239 1.82 6.98 19.16
CA GLU A 239 1.04 7.21 20.37
C GLU A 239 -0.16 6.27 20.53
N GLY A 240 -0.42 5.38 19.56
CA GLY A 240 -1.56 4.47 19.54
C GLY A 240 -2.89 5.13 19.16
N GLN A 241 -2.86 6.40 18.73
CA GLN A 241 -4.06 7.06 18.24
C GLN A 241 -4.40 6.54 16.83
N TYR A 242 -5.70 6.34 16.57
CA TYR A 242 -6.20 5.82 15.29
C TYR A 242 -5.65 4.45 14.91
N TYR A 243 -5.14 3.70 15.90
CA TYR A 243 -4.57 2.40 15.65
C TYR A 243 -5.65 1.46 15.12
N SER A 244 -5.39 0.91 13.94
CA SER A 244 -5.78 -0.45 13.61
C SER A 244 -4.69 -1.04 12.74
N ARG A 245 -4.55 -2.37 12.75
CA ARG A 245 -3.57 -3.03 11.90
C ARG A 245 -3.77 -2.68 10.43
N ARG A 246 -5.04 -2.59 9.97
CA ARG A 246 -5.40 -2.18 8.61
C ARG A 246 -4.85 -0.81 8.24
N LEU A 247 -5.04 0.19 9.10
CA LEU A 247 -4.60 1.57 8.84
C LEU A 247 -3.07 1.68 8.80
N LEU A 248 -2.38 0.99 9.71
CA LEU A 248 -0.91 0.94 9.74
C LEU A 248 -0.32 0.29 8.48
N LEU A 249 -0.87 -0.83 8.03
CA LEU A 249 -0.38 -1.51 6.82
C LEU A 249 -0.55 -0.63 5.57
N ASN A 250 -1.67 0.09 5.49
CA ASN A 250 -1.90 1.06 4.42
C ASN A 250 -0.90 2.22 4.48
N TYR A 251 -0.68 2.78 5.67
CA TYR A 251 0.36 3.79 5.90
C TYR A 251 1.74 3.33 5.41
N TYR A 252 2.17 2.12 5.81
CA TYR A 252 3.44 1.58 5.34
C TYR A 252 3.48 1.38 3.83
N GLY A 253 2.40 0.84 3.24
CA GLY A 253 2.27 0.69 1.79
C GLY A 253 2.44 2.02 1.04
N ASN A 254 1.90 3.12 1.58
CA ASN A 254 2.09 4.44 1.01
C ASN A 254 3.50 5.00 1.24
N ARG A 255 4.13 4.72 2.38
CA ARG A 255 5.54 5.07 2.63
C ARG A 255 6.48 4.40 1.63
N VAL A 256 6.20 3.16 1.20
CA VAL A 256 6.95 2.52 0.10
C VAL A 256 6.93 3.39 -1.15
N LEU A 257 5.74 3.83 -1.55
CA LEU A 257 5.56 4.63 -2.76
C LEU A 257 6.29 5.97 -2.63
N LEU A 258 6.20 6.63 -1.47
CA LEU A 258 6.84 7.92 -1.22
C LEU A 258 8.38 7.80 -1.26
N HIS A 259 8.95 6.87 -0.50
CA HIS A 259 10.41 6.67 -0.47
C HIS A 259 10.96 6.22 -1.82
N THR A 260 10.18 5.48 -2.61
CA THR A 260 10.52 5.14 -3.99
C THR A 260 10.63 6.38 -4.90
N LYS A 261 9.90 7.46 -4.62
CA LYS A 261 10.02 8.74 -5.37
C LYS A 261 11.28 9.50 -4.99
N PHE A 262 11.70 9.43 -3.75
CA PHE A 262 12.97 9.97 -3.27
C PHE A 262 14.18 9.06 -3.54
N GLN A 263 13.97 7.91 -4.20
CA GLN A 263 15.00 6.91 -4.46
C GLN A 263 15.67 6.35 -3.18
N ASP A 264 15.01 6.50 -2.01
CA ASP A 264 15.43 5.91 -0.74
C ASP A 264 14.93 4.45 -0.69
N TYR A 265 15.63 3.59 -1.44
CA TYR A 265 15.21 2.21 -1.65
C TYR A 265 15.31 1.35 -0.39
N ASP A 266 16.24 1.67 0.52
CA ASP A 266 16.38 0.97 1.80
C ASP A 266 15.16 1.22 2.68
N LYS A 267 14.70 2.47 2.82
CA LYS A 267 13.45 2.75 3.53
C LYS A 267 12.24 2.20 2.80
N ALA A 268 12.19 2.29 1.48
CA ALA A 268 11.08 1.72 0.71
C ALA A 268 10.95 0.21 0.92
N GLU A 269 12.08 -0.51 1.01
CA GLU A 269 12.10 -1.94 1.33
C GLU A 269 11.66 -2.21 2.77
N TYR A 270 12.19 -1.45 3.73
CA TYR A 270 11.81 -1.55 5.14
C TYR A 270 10.28 -1.45 5.31
N TYR A 271 9.69 -0.37 4.81
CA TYR A 271 8.24 -0.18 4.87
C TYR A 271 7.48 -1.21 4.02
N GLY A 272 8.08 -1.70 2.93
CA GLY A 272 7.47 -2.72 2.08
C GLY A 272 7.29 -4.03 2.83
N TYR A 273 8.29 -4.47 3.59
CA TYR A 273 8.16 -5.65 4.44
C TYR A 273 7.12 -5.46 5.54
N LEU A 274 7.03 -4.27 6.14
CA LEU A 274 6.00 -3.98 7.15
C LEU A 274 4.60 -4.06 6.55
N SER A 275 4.40 -3.54 5.34
CA SER A 275 3.08 -3.49 4.67
C SER A 275 2.51 -4.87 4.32
N ILE A 276 3.34 -5.90 4.23
CA ILE A 276 2.94 -7.28 3.89
C ILE A 276 2.93 -8.24 5.09
N ARG A 277 3.08 -7.73 6.32
CA ARG A 277 3.08 -8.57 7.54
C ARG A 277 1.73 -9.25 7.79
N ASP A 278 0.66 -8.70 7.25
CA ASP A 278 -0.66 -9.32 7.29
C ASP A 278 -1.37 -9.26 5.93
N LYS A 279 -2.38 -10.11 5.75
CA LYS A 279 -3.11 -10.29 4.49
C LYS A 279 -4.47 -9.59 4.56
N ASN A 280 -4.54 -8.40 3.97
CA ASN A 280 -5.78 -7.66 3.76
C ASN A 280 -6.16 -7.60 2.26
N SER A 281 -7.20 -6.84 1.93
CA SER A 281 -7.67 -6.63 0.54
C SER A 281 -6.59 -6.07 -0.39
N ASP A 282 -5.63 -5.32 0.15
CA ASP A 282 -4.56 -4.64 -0.58
C ASP A 282 -3.22 -5.42 -0.54
N TYR A 283 -3.19 -6.61 0.06
CA TYR A 283 -1.97 -7.41 0.21
C TYR A 283 -1.20 -7.60 -1.12
N ILE A 284 -1.91 -7.93 -2.20
CA ILE A 284 -1.29 -8.10 -3.53
C ILE A 284 -0.76 -6.78 -4.09
N HIS A 285 -1.43 -5.67 -3.80
CA HIS A 285 -0.91 -4.35 -4.16
C HIS A 285 0.42 -4.06 -3.45
N TYR A 286 0.52 -4.34 -2.15
CA TYR A 286 1.74 -4.17 -1.37
C TYR A 286 2.88 -5.08 -1.83
N VAL A 287 2.59 -6.36 -2.12
CA VAL A 287 3.57 -7.30 -2.68
C VAL A 287 4.13 -6.81 -4.02
N ASN A 288 3.27 -6.26 -4.89
CA ASN A 288 3.70 -5.68 -6.16
C ASN A 288 4.67 -4.52 -5.95
N ASN A 289 4.37 -3.62 -5.01
CA ASN A 289 5.21 -2.47 -4.69
C ASN A 289 6.57 -2.90 -4.12
N LEU A 290 6.58 -3.81 -3.14
CA LEU A 290 7.83 -4.32 -2.55
C LEU A 290 8.67 -5.07 -3.59
N SER A 291 8.05 -5.92 -4.44
CA SER A 291 8.79 -6.60 -5.50
C SER A 291 9.43 -5.61 -6.49
N ALA A 292 8.73 -4.53 -6.84
CA ALA A 292 9.30 -3.48 -7.68
C ALA A 292 10.53 -2.83 -7.03
N VAL A 293 10.51 -2.59 -5.71
CA VAL A 293 11.66 -2.07 -4.95
C VAL A 293 12.82 -3.07 -4.94
N LEU A 294 12.56 -4.34 -4.61
CA LEU A 294 13.58 -5.39 -4.59
C LEU A 294 14.25 -5.59 -5.95
N LEU A 295 13.48 -5.51 -7.05
CA LEU A 295 14.01 -5.56 -8.41
C LEU A 295 14.97 -4.40 -8.71
N ARG A 296 14.64 -3.17 -8.27
CA ARG A 296 15.53 -1.99 -8.46
C ARG A 296 16.83 -2.12 -7.66
N GLN A 297 16.75 -2.68 -6.46
CA GLN A 297 17.94 -2.99 -5.65
C GLN A 297 18.69 -4.25 -6.10
N LYS A 298 18.30 -4.86 -7.23
CA LYS A 298 18.92 -6.08 -7.77
C LYS A 298 18.84 -7.29 -6.83
N LYS A 299 17.92 -7.29 -5.86
CA LYS A 299 17.62 -8.40 -4.94
C LYS A 299 16.69 -9.42 -5.61
N TYR A 300 17.12 -9.94 -6.76
CA TYR A 300 16.24 -10.70 -7.67
C TYR A 300 15.74 -12.03 -7.10
N SER A 301 16.60 -12.76 -6.40
CA SER A 301 16.24 -14.04 -5.79
C SER A 301 15.19 -13.87 -4.68
N GLU A 302 15.34 -12.81 -3.88
CA GLU A 302 14.42 -12.43 -2.83
C GLU A 302 13.06 -11.99 -3.40
N ALA A 303 13.05 -11.15 -4.43
CA ALA A 303 11.84 -10.73 -5.12
C ALA A 303 11.05 -11.93 -5.69
N LEU A 304 11.75 -12.91 -6.27
CA LEU A 304 11.13 -14.14 -6.78
C LEU A 304 10.56 -15.00 -5.64
N SER A 305 11.26 -15.10 -4.52
CA SER A 305 10.80 -15.84 -3.32
C SER A 305 9.53 -15.21 -2.74
N LEU A 306 9.51 -13.88 -2.62
CA LEU A 306 8.35 -13.10 -2.18
C LEU A 306 7.13 -13.40 -3.08
N MET A 307 7.30 -13.28 -4.39
CA MET A 307 6.23 -13.54 -5.36
C MET A 307 5.73 -14.98 -5.30
N ARG A 308 6.60 -15.97 -5.14
CA ARG A 308 6.18 -17.38 -4.99
C ARG A 308 5.37 -17.60 -3.72
N THR A 309 5.76 -16.98 -2.62
CA THR A 309 5.04 -17.05 -1.34
C THR A 309 3.66 -16.41 -1.42
N ALA A 310 3.53 -15.28 -2.11
CA ALA A 310 2.27 -14.57 -2.29
C ALA A 310 1.35 -15.13 -3.41
N TYR A 311 1.82 -16.14 -4.16
CA TYR A 311 1.10 -16.72 -5.29
C TYR A 311 -0.30 -17.26 -4.97
N PRO A 312 -0.54 -17.95 -3.84
CA PRO A 312 -1.89 -18.40 -3.46
C PRO A 312 -2.87 -17.23 -3.31
N GLU A 313 -2.44 -16.14 -2.66
CA GLU A 313 -3.29 -14.96 -2.44
C GLU A 313 -3.63 -14.24 -3.76
N MET A 314 -2.69 -14.22 -4.70
CA MET A 314 -2.93 -13.62 -6.02
C MET A 314 -4.06 -14.31 -6.78
N LYS A 315 -4.26 -15.64 -6.60
CA LYS A 315 -5.36 -16.35 -7.25
C LYS A 315 -6.73 -15.91 -6.73
N HIS A 316 -6.80 -15.47 -5.48
CA HIS A 316 -8.04 -15.10 -4.81
C HIS A 316 -8.35 -13.60 -4.90
N THR A 317 -7.40 -12.75 -5.33
CA THR A 317 -7.67 -11.33 -5.47
C THR A 317 -8.72 -11.06 -6.57
N PRO A 318 -9.82 -10.33 -6.30
CA PRO A 318 -10.80 -9.99 -7.31
C PRO A 318 -10.31 -8.87 -8.25
N SER A 319 -9.28 -8.11 -7.85
CA SER A 319 -8.74 -6.99 -8.62
C SER A 319 -7.85 -7.48 -9.76
N PHE A 320 -8.36 -7.47 -10.99
CA PHE A 320 -7.56 -7.78 -12.18
C PHE A 320 -6.40 -6.81 -12.36
N HIS A 321 -6.56 -5.55 -11.96
CA HIS A 321 -5.49 -4.57 -11.95
C HIS A 321 -4.29 -5.03 -11.12
N ASN A 322 -4.53 -5.51 -9.88
CA ASN A 322 -3.47 -6.02 -9.01
C ASN A 322 -2.96 -7.39 -9.46
N ARG A 323 -3.85 -8.26 -9.96
CA ARG A 323 -3.50 -9.59 -10.48
C ARG A 323 -2.56 -9.51 -11.68
N ILE A 324 -2.85 -8.66 -12.67
CA ILE A 324 -2.01 -8.50 -13.86
C ILE A 324 -0.69 -7.81 -13.49
N GLY A 325 -0.73 -6.84 -12.56
CA GLY A 325 0.48 -6.23 -11.99
C GLY A 325 1.41 -7.28 -11.38
N PHE A 326 0.85 -8.18 -10.56
CA PHE A 326 1.59 -9.28 -9.95
C PHE A 326 2.20 -10.20 -10.98
N VAL A 327 1.43 -10.63 -11.98
CA VAL A 327 1.94 -11.49 -13.05
C VAL A 327 3.08 -10.81 -13.80
N ALA A 328 2.96 -9.53 -14.14
CA ALA A 328 4.02 -8.80 -14.82
C ALA A 328 5.32 -8.75 -13.98
N PHE A 329 5.23 -8.45 -12.68
CA PHE A 329 6.40 -8.47 -11.80
C PHE A 329 6.96 -9.88 -11.56
N TYR A 330 6.11 -10.90 -11.49
CA TYR A 330 6.54 -12.29 -11.42
C TYR A 330 7.33 -12.68 -12.68
N LEU A 331 6.86 -12.30 -13.87
CA LEU A 331 7.59 -12.49 -15.13
C LEU A 331 8.95 -11.79 -15.11
N LYS A 332 9.01 -10.53 -14.63
CA LYS A 332 10.30 -9.84 -14.44
C LYS A 332 11.22 -10.59 -13.48
N CYS A 333 10.70 -11.05 -12.34
CA CYS A 333 11.48 -11.84 -11.39
C CYS A 333 12.04 -13.10 -12.05
N LEU A 334 11.25 -13.82 -12.85
CA LEU A 334 11.73 -14.97 -13.61
C LEU A 334 12.84 -14.57 -14.61
N ASN A 335 12.67 -13.48 -15.36
CA ASN A 335 13.67 -12.99 -16.31
C ASN A 335 15.00 -12.64 -15.62
N TYR A 336 14.95 -11.87 -14.53
CA TYR A 336 16.16 -11.49 -13.77
C TYR A 336 16.83 -12.67 -13.05
N ASN A 337 16.10 -13.77 -12.83
CA ASN A 337 16.67 -15.02 -12.32
C ASN A 337 17.00 -16.02 -13.45
N HIS A 338 17.12 -15.56 -14.71
CA HIS A 338 17.47 -16.37 -15.88
C HIS A 338 16.49 -17.52 -16.20
N GLN A 339 15.26 -17.49 -15.66
CA GLN A 339 14.21 -18.47 -15.90
C GLN A 339 13.33 -18.06 -17.09
N TYR A 340 13.96 -17.70 -18.21
CA TYR A 340 13.27 -17.08 -19.36
C TYR A 340 12.18 -17.96 -19.97
N ARG A 341 12.47 -19.27 -20.12
CA ARG A 341 11.50 -20.24 -20.65
C ARG A 341 10.28 -20.38 -19.74
N ASN A 342 10.47 -20.33 -18.42
CA ASN A 342 9.37 -20.37 -17.47
C ASN A 342 8.52 -19.08 -17.57
N ALA A 343 9.18 -17.93 -17.73
CA ALA A 343 8.49 -16.65 -17.92
C ALA A 343 7.66 -16.67 -19.21
N GLU A 344 8.23 -17.11 -20.33
CA GLU A 344 7.52 -17.26 -21.60
C GLU A 344 6.30 -18.18 -21.49
N ASN A 345 6.49 -19.41 -20.99
CA ASN A 345 5.39 -20.38 -20.85
C ASN A 345 4.25 -19.84 -19.97
N TYR A 346 4.60 -19.17 -18.87
CA TYR A 346 3.63 -18.60 -17.95
C TYR A 346 2.88 -17.42 -18.59
N ALA A 347 3.60 -16.53 -19.27
CA ALA A 347 3.02 -15.40 -20.00
C ALA A 347 2.04 -15.86 -21.08
N GLU A 348 2.40 -16.89 -21.87
CA GLU A 348 1.52 -17.44 -22.91
C GLU A 348 0.23 -18.03 -22.32
N SER A 349 0.37 -18.85 -21.27
CA SER A 349 -0.77 -19.47 -20.59
C SER A 349 -1.70 -18.41 -19.99
N PHE A 350 -1.14 -17.39 -19.34
CA PHE A 350 -1.91 -16.30 -18.74
C PHE A 350 -2.57 -15.40 -19.79
N LEU A 351 -1.86 -15.09 -20.88
CA LEU A 351 -2.40 -14.31 -22.01
C LEU A 351 -3.56 -15.04 -22.71
N GLN A 352 -3.51 -16.37 -22.79
CA GLN A 352 -4.60 -17.16 -23.34
C GLN A 352 -5.85 -17.10 -22.45
N ALA A 353 -5.67 -17.15 -21.13
CA ALA A 353 -6.78 -17.15 -20.17
C ALA A 353 -7.40 -15.76 -19.93
N TYR A 354 -6.58 -14.70 -19.91
CA TYR A 354 -7.00 -13.36 -19.44
C TYR A 354 -6.73 -12.25 -20.47
N LYS A 355 -6.85 -12.57 -21.77
CA LYS A 355 -6.54 -11.63 -22.85
C LYS A 355 -7.27 -10.30 -22.70
N LYS A 356 -8.58 -10.34 -22.41
CA LYS A 356 -9.44 -9.15 -22.36
C LYS A 356 -8.98 -8.22 -21.22
N GLU A 357 -8.81 -8.79 -20.04
CA GLU A 357 -8.45 -8.11 -18.81
C GLU A 357 -7.03 -7.52 -18.90
N ILE A 358 -6.10 -8.23 -19.54
CA ILE A 358 -4.75 -7.70 -19.80
C ILE A 358 -4.84 -6.38 -20.55
N PHE A 359 -5.59 -6.34 -21.66
CA PHE A 359 -5.76 -5.13 -22.47
C PHE A 359 -6.52 -4.01 -21.76
N GLU A 360 -7.47 -4.36 -20.89
CA GLU A 360 -8.26 -3.41 -20.11
C GLU A 360 -7.42 -2.71 -19.03
N TYR A 361 -6.60 -3.44 -18.28
CA TYR A 361 -5.97 -2.89 -17.07
C TYR A 361 -4.50 -2.52 -17.20
N ARG A 362 -3.62 -3.48 -17.52
CA ARG A 362 -2.16 -3.32 -17.37
C ARG A 362 -1.35 -3.99 -18.50
N TRP A 363 -1.80 -3.85 -19.74
CA TRP A 363 -1.19 -4.51 -20.90
C TRP A 363 0.28 -4.13 -21.12
N HIS A 364 0.62 -2.85 -20.96
CA HIS A 364 1.96 -2.36 -21.31
C HIS A 364 3.04 -3.05 -20.46
N ILE A 365 2.85 -3.11 -19.14
CA ILE A 365 3.81 -3.75 -18.22
C ILE A 365 3.83 -5.27 -18.40
N PHE A 366 2.68 -5.90 -18.68
CA PHE A 366 2.59 -7.32 -18.98
C PHE A 366 3.40 -7.68 -20.23
N PHE A 367 3.13 -7.01 -21.36
CA PHE A 367 3.81 -7.27 -22.62
C PHE A 367 5.29 -6.86 -22.57
N SER A 368 5.65 -5.79 -21.86
CA SER A 368 7.08 -5.46 -21.65
C SER A 368 7.84 -6.63 -21.01
N SER A 369 7.27 -7.24 -19.96
CA SER A 369 7.90 -8.34 -19.24
C SER A 369 7.90 -9.64 -20.06
N TYR A 370 6.84 -9.87 -20.85
CA TYR A 370 6.77 -11.01 -21.76
C TYR A 370 7.77 -10.90 -22.93
N LEU A 371 7.83 -9.75 -23.60
CA LEU A 371 8.74 -9.52 -24.72
C LEU A 371 10.20 -9.54 -24.26
N GLU A 372 10.50 -9.09 -23.05
CA GLU A 372 11.83 -9.26 -22.44
C GLU A 372 12.24 -10.74 -22.38
N ALA A 373 11.32 -11.63 -21.97
CA ALA A 373 11.59 -13.06 -21.91
C ALA A 373 11.92 -13.66 -23.29
N LEU A 374 11.26 -13.16 -24.35
CA LEU A 374 11.55 -13.56 -25.73
C LEU A 374 12.89 -12.99 -26.22
N LEU A 375 13.17 -11.72 -25.90
CA LEU A 375 14.40 -11.04 -26.27
C LEU A 375 15.63 -11.72 -25.65
N ARG A 376 15.55 -12.08 -24.36
CA ARG A 376 16.62 -12.80 -23.63
C ARG A 376 16.88 -14.21 -24.13
N GLN A 377 15.89 -14.83 -24.78
CA GLN A 377 16.03 -16.12 -25.45
C GLN A 377 16.42 -15.99 -26.93
N GLU A 378 16.69 -14.77 -27.41
CA GLU A 378 17.00 -14.48 -28.82
C GLU A 378 15.91 -14.95 -29.79
N ARG A 379 14.66 -15.08 -29.31
CA ARG A 379 13.50 -15.48 -30.11
C ARG A 379 12.91 -14.28 -30.85
N TYR A 380 13.73 -13.59 -31.64
CA TYR A 380 13.38 -12.31 -32.28
C TYR A 380 12.19 -12.45 -33.24
N ALA A 381 12.19 -13.43 -34.15
CA ALA A 381 11.04 -13.70 -35.01
C ALA A 381 9.71 -13.91 -34.26
N LYS A 382 9.74 -14.61 -33.11
CA LYS A 382 8.55 -14.80 -32.26
C LYS A 382 8.12 -13.49 -31.60
N LEU A 383 9.06 -12.70 -31.09
CA LEU A 383 8.81 -11.37 -30.54
C LEU A 383 8.08 -10.49 -31.58
N LEU A 384 8.60 -10.41 -32.81
CA LEU A 384 8.00 -9.65 -33.90
C LEU A 384 6.60 -10.17 -34.28
N LYS A 385 6.37 -11.49 -34.21
CA LYS A 385 5.04 -12.09 -34.42
C LYS A 385 4.05 -11.67 -33.33
N VAL A 386 4.46 -11.65 -32.06
CA VAL A 386 3.62 -11.20 -30.93
C VAL A 386 3.27 -9.72 -31.09
N VAL A 387 4.27 -8.87 -31.35
CA VAL A 387 4.07 -7.42 -31.54
C VAL A 387 3.04 -7.15 -32.65
N ARG A 388 3.17 -7.83 -33.79
CA ARG A 388 2.22 -7.71 -34.92
C ARG A 388 0.83 -8.25 -34.57
N LYS A 389 0.74 -9.45 -34.00
CA LYS A 389 -0.55 -10.12 -33.67
C LYS A 389 -1.43 -9.26 -32.77
N TYR A 390 -0.84 -8.51 -31.85
CA TYR A 390 -1.57 -7.71 -30.86
C TYR A 390 -1.52 -6.20 -31.13
N GLN A 391 -0.94 -5.77 -32.26
CA GLN A 391 -0.81 -4.36 -32.66
C GLN A 391 -0.18 -3.49 -31.56
N LEU A 392 0.89 -4.01 -30.92
CA LEU A 392 1.42 -3.39 -29.70
C LEU A 392 2.02 -2.01 -29.95
N LEU A 393 2.61 -1.76 -31.12
CA LEU A 393 3.17 -0.45 -31.47
C LEU A 393 2.08 0.62 -31.65
N ASP A 394 0.94 0.28 -32.23
CA ASP A 394 -0.19 1.22 -32.39
C ASP A 394 -0.79 1.59 -31.03
N ARG A 395 -0.89 0.60 -30.14
CA ARG A 395 -1.33 0.81 -28.75
C ARG A 395 -0.32 1.63 -27.96
N GLU A 396 0.97 1.40 -28.15
CA GLU A 396 2.04 2.13 -27.47
C GLU A 396 2.03 3.60 -27.86
N ARG A 397 1.80 3.93 -29.15
CA ARG A 397 1.61 5.33 -29.62
C ARG A 397 0.51 6.06 -28.86
N GLN A 398 -0.62 5.40 -28.60
CA GLN A 398 -1.71 5.98 -27.81
C GLN A 398 -1.33 6.10 -26.32
N TYR A 399 -0.54 5.15 -25.82
CA TYR A 399 -0.09 5.09 -24.43
C TYR A 399 1.01 6.10 -24.08
N GLN A 400 1.68 6.71 -25.06
CA GLN A 400 2.76 7.70 -24.85
C GLN A 400 2.37 8.87 -23.95
N ARG A 401 1.07 9.23 -23.96
CA ARG A 401 0.53 10.30 -23.10
C ARG A 401 0.56 9.96 -21.62
N ASN A 402 0.80 8.70 -21.24
CA ASN A 402 0.80 8.26 -19.85
C ASN A 402 2.01 8.81 -19.08
N ALA A 403 1.76 9.33 -17.87
CA ALA A 403 2.81 9.85 -17.00
C ALA A 403 3.94 8.83 -16.77
N ASN A 404 3.59 7.54 -16.68
CA ASN A 404 4.53 6.43 -16.44
C ASN A 404 5.03 5.75 -17.74
N TYR A 405 4.85 6.37 -18.91
CA TYR A 405 5.28 5.81 -20.18
C TYR A 405 6.82 5.75 -20.31
N LEU A 406 7.31 4.59 -20.76
CA LEU A 406 8.66 4.32 -21.27
C LEU A 406 8.55 3.55 -22.59
N PRO A 407 9.45 3.76 -23.56
CA PRO A 407 9.40 3.17 -24.90
C PRO A 407 9.89 1.71 -24.92
N THR A 408 9.51 0.92 -23.91
CA THR A 408 10.06 -0.43 -23.67
C THR A 408 9.68 -1.40 -24.79
N ILE A 409 8.41 -1.40 -25.22
CA ILE A 409 7.95 -2.31 -26.27
C ILE A 409 8.55 -1.87 -27.61
N LEU A 410 8.58 -0.56 -27.87
CA LEU A 410 9.21 0.02 -29.06
C LEU A 410 10.68 -0.41 -29.18
N TRP A 411 11.46 -0.29 -28.11
CA TRP A 411 12.87 -0.62 -28.12
C TRP A 411 13.10 -2.12 -28.28
N TYR A 412 12.32 -2.97 -27.58
CA TYR A 412 12.43 -4.42 -27.76
C TYR A 412 12.08 -4.88 -29.17
N ASN A 413 11.05 -4.27 -29.79
CA ASN A 413 10.72 -4.51 -31.18
C ASN A 413 11.85 -4.07 -32.13
N ALA A 414 12.39 -2.87 -31.94
CA ALA A 414 13.45 -2.32 -32.79
C ALA A 414 14.75 -3.15 -32.71
N VAL A 415 15.13 -3.59 -31.50
CA VAL A 415 16.25 -4.53 -31.32
C VAL A 415 16.00 -5.84 -32.05
N ALA A 416 14.80 -6.41 -31.97
CA ALA A 416 14.45 -7.63 -32.68
C ALA A 416 14.47 -7.45 -34.21
N GLN A 417 14.00 -6.31 -34.73
CA GLN A 417 14.09 -5.99 -36.16
C GLN A 417 15.53 -5.91 -36.64
N TYR A 418 16.39 -5.22 -35.88
CA TYR A 418 17.82 -5.14 -36.19
C TYR A 418 18.49 -6.53 -36.22
N LYS A 419 18.16 -7.38 -35.25
CA LYS A 419 18.70 -8.75 -35.18
C LYS A 419 18.21 -9.66 -36.30
N GLU A 420 17.04 -9.39 -36.85
CA GLU A 420 16.46 -10.08 -38.01
C GLU A 420 16.81 -9.39 -39.35
N MET A 421 17.75 -8.43 -39.36
CA MET A 421 18.17 -7.66 -40.55
C MET A 421 17.01 -6.90 -41.24
N LEU A 422 15.99 -6.52 -40.48
CA LEU A 422 14.83 -5.74 -40.95
C LEU A 422 14.96 -4.24 -40.65
N MET A 423 16.03 -3.83 -39.96
CA MET A 423 16.31 -2.46 -39.56
C MET A 423 17.82 -2.24 -39.57
N GLU A 424 18.26 -1.10 -40.10
CA GLU A 424 19.67 -0.75 -40.16
C GLU A 424 20.19 -0.21 -38.82
N LYS A 425 21.51 -0.31 -38.60
CA LYS A 425 22.15 0.13 -37.35
C LYS A 425 21.91 1.63 -37.07
N GLU A 426 22.02 2.45 -38.11
CA GLU A 426 21.83 3.90 -38.05
C GLU A 426 20.39 4.26 -37.70
N GLU A 427 19.42 3.52 -38.26
CA GLU A 427 17.99 3.68 -37.99
C GLU A 427 17.67 3.35 -36.53
N LEU A 428 18.16 2.21 -36.02
CA LEU A 428 18.00 1.83 -34.61
C LEU A 428 18.62 2.88 -33.67
N SER A 429 19.83 3.35 -34.00
CA SER A 429 20.51 4.39 -33.21
C SER A 429 19.75 5.71 -33.20
N ALA A 430 19.13 6.10 -34.33
CA ALA A 430 18.32 7.31 -34.43
C ALA A 430 17.02 7.18 -33.62
N LEU A 431 16.34 6.04 -33.70
CA LEU A 431 15.12 5.76 -32.96
C LEU A 431 15.31 5.83 -31.44
N ILE A 432 16.38 5.19 -30.93
CA ILE A 432 16.68 5.21 -29.48
C ILE A 432 16.97 6.64 -29.03
N ARG A 433 17.77 7.40 -29.79
CA ARG A 433 18.08 8.81 -29.47
C ARG A 433 16.84 9.68 -29.45
N GLN A 434 16.02 9.63 -30.49
CA GLN A 434 14.77 10.39 -30.55
C GLN A 434 13.84 10.05 -29.38
N SER A 435 13.79 8.77 -28.99
CA SER A 435 12.98 8.34 -27.83
C SER A 435 13.49 8.95 -26.52
N ILE A 436 14.81 9.06 -26.36
CA ILE A 436 15.44 9.68 -25.18
C ILE A 436 15.18 11.19 -25.19
N ASP A 437 15.48 11.88 -26.29
CA ASP A 437 15.32 13.35 -26.40
C ASP A 437 13.88 13.80 -26.10
N ASN A 438 12.89 12.99 -26.48
CA ASN A 438 11.48 13.25 -26.21
C ASN A 438 11.08 13.09 -24.73
N LEU A 439 11.84 12.31 -23.95
CA LEU A 439 11.53 11.97 -22.56
C LEU A 439 12.50 12.60 -21.54
N ASP A 440 13.68 13.03 -21.99
CA ASP A 440 14.74 13.64 -21.18
C ASP A 440 14.30 14.96 -20.51
N ARG A 441 13.25 15.59 -21.05
CA ARG A 441 12.61 16.78 -20.47
C ARG A 441 11.80 16.51 -19.20
N ILE A 442 11.75 15.25 -18.73
CA ILE A 442 11.02 14.83 -17.52
C ILE A 442 12.04 14.20 -16.57
N GLU A 443 12.50 14.96 -15.57
CA GLU A 443 13.58 14.58 -14.63
C GLU A 443 13.42 13.14 -14.07
N ASP A 444 12.23 12.76 -13.62
CA ASP A 444 11.96 11.42 -13.05
C ASP A 444 12.17 10.24 -14.02
N LYS A 445 12.23 10.49 -15.34
CA LYS A 445 12.33 9.44 -16.36
C LYS A 445 13.76 9.15 -16.78
N GLN A 446 14.72 10.02 -16.46
CA GLN A 446 16.12 9.85 -16.87
C GLN A 446 16.71 8.55 -16.31
N TYR A 447 16.49 8.29 -15.02
CA TYR A 447 16.93 7.04 -14.38
C TYR A 447 16.29 5.81 -15.04
N GLN A 448 14.98 5.86 -15.28
CA GLN A 448 14.24 4.76 -15.89
C GLN A 448 14.68 4.47 -17.33
N LEU A 449 15.08 5.50 -18.07
CA LEU A 449 15.69 5.36 -19.39
C LEU A 449 17.09 4.74 -19.31
N GLY A 450 17.88 5.11 -18.29
CA GLY A 450 19.15 4.47 -17.97
C GLY A 450 18.97 2.96 -17.74
N ASP A 451 18.04 2.57 -16.87
CA ASP A 451 17.70 1.16 -16.62
C ASP A 451 17.27 0.41 -17.89
N LEU A 452 16.49 1.08 -18.76
CA LEU A 452 16.03 0.48 -20.01
C LEU A 452 17.19 0.33 -21.02
N LEU A 453 18.12 1.29 -21.07
CA LEU A 453 19.35 1.17 -21.87
C LEU A 453 20.20 0.00 -21.40
N GLU A 454 20.38 -0.18 -20.09
CA GLU A 454 21.10 -1.33 -19.54
C GLU A 454 20.40 -2.66 -19.87
N GLN A 455 19.07 -2.69 -19.91
CA GLN A 455 18.32 -3.89 -20.31
C GLN A 455 18.62 -4.31 -21.75
N ILE A 456 18.75 -3.37 -22.70
CA ILE A 456 19.03 -3.68 -24.11
C ILE A 456 20.52 -3.74 -24.47
N ARG A 457 21.41 -3.22 -23.61
CA ARG A 457 22.87 -3.21 -23.82
C ARG A 457 23.44 -4.57 -24.22
N PRO A 458 23.07 -5.71 -23.59
CA PRO A 458 23.65 -7.00 -23.95
C PRO A 458 23.41 -7.41 -25.42
N PHE A 459 22.36 -6.88 -26.05
CA PHE A 459 22.01 -7.24 -27.43
C PHE A 459 22.63 -6.29 -28.47
N ILE A 460 22.83 -5.02 -28.10
CA ILE A 460 23.28 -3.95 -29.00
C ILE A 460 24.33 -3.02 -28.34
N PRO A 461 25.43 -3.56 -27.79
CA PRO A 461 26.35 -2.78 -26.94
C PRO A 461 26.99 -1.59 -27.66
N GLY A 462 27.35 -1.76 -28.95
CA GLY A 462 27.93 -0.69 -29.76
C GLY A 462 26.99 0.48 -30.03
N ILE A 463 25.67 0.23 -30.10
CA ILE A 463 24.67 1.29 -30.27
C ILE A 463 24.44 2.00 -28.94
N VAL A 464 24.27 1.25 -27.84
CA VAL A 464 24.09 1.84 -26.50
C VAL A 464 25.25 2.75 -26.13
N ASN A 465 26.50 2.31 -26.32
CA ASN A 465 27.69 3.14 -26.06
C ASN A 465 27.69 4.44 -26.88
N ARG A 466 27.25 4.38 -28.15
CA ARG A 466 27.17 5.55 -29.05
C ARG A 466 26.07 6.53 -28.63
N VAL A 467 25.00 6.04 -28.00
CA VAL A 467 23.89 6.87 -27.51
C VAL A 467 24.23 7.47 -26.14
N GLN A 468 24.76 6.68 -25.20
CA GLN A 468 25.10 7.13 -23.84
C GLN A 468 26.22 8.17 -23.78
N GLY A 469 27.23 8.09 -24.65
CA GLY A 469 28.31 9.09 -24.69
C GLY A 469 27.86 10.53 -25.04
N LYS A 470 26.55 10.75 -25.24
CA LYS A 470 25.93 12.05 -25.53
C LYS A 470 24.81 12.44 -24.55
N ILE A 471 24.55 11.64 -23.52
CA ILE A 471 23.53 11.93 -22.50
C ILE A 471 24.24 12.44 -21.25
N PRO A 472 23.90 13.61 -20.70
CA PRO A 472 24.41 14.04 -19.41
C PRO A 472 23.77 13.15 -18.33
N LEU A 473 24.42 12.05 -17.98
CA LEU A 473 24.04 11.29 -16.79
C LEU A 473 24.54 12.05 -15.56
N THR A 474 23.64 12.76 -14.88
CA THR A 474 23.80 13.03 -13.45
C THR A 474 23.67 11.69 -12.72
N LEU A 475 24.80 10.99 -12.59
CA LEU A 475 24.92 9.88 -11.65
C LEU A 475 24.90 10.47 -10.24
N GLY A 476 23.77 10.32 -9.55
CA GLY A 476 23.68 10.41 -8.09
C GLY A 476 23.93 9.06 -7.46
#